data_AF-W4HDG3-F1
#
_entry.id   AF-W4HDG3-F1
#
_cell.length_a   1.000
_cell.length_b   1.000
_cell.length_c   1.000
_cell.angle_alpha   90.00
_cell.angle_beta   90.00
_cell.angle_gamma   90.00
#
_symmetry.space_group_name_H-M   'P 1'
#
loop_
_entity.id
_entity.type
_entity.pdbx_description
1 polymer ?
#
loop_
_entity_poly.entity_id
_entity_poly.type
_entity_poly.pdbx_seq_one_letter_code
_entity_poly.pdbx_strand_id
1 'polypeptide(L)'
;MTQTGTCDARLAQLVYRGMMTGVLWTVSIDTYEHLGLVSKGKVPLNPRFLFASTGKNCVAFTMFLGTFGGVSCAAEKLRGQKDPLNTFLGGFASGLLLTSSPGTRVSARTSFLTGLTCATFAAAIDALSHDHDA
;
A
#
# COMPACT_ATOMS: atom_id res chain seq x y z
N MET A 1 -10.61 17.85 2.36
CA MET A 1 -11.82 16.98 2.12
C MET A 1 -12.31 16.41 3.45
N THR A 2 -13.49 16.83 3.91
CA THR A 2 -14.06 16.52 5.23
C THR A 2 -14.14 15.02 5.51
N GLN A 3 -13.21 14.54 6.33
CA GLN A 3 -13.01 13.14 6.67
C GLN A 3 -13.98 12.71 7.81
N THR A 4 -15.29 12.77 7.56
CA THR A 4 -16.37 12.43 8.53
C THR A 4 -16.97 11.04 8.29
N GLY A 5 -16.31 10.16 7.55
CA GLY A 5 -16.70 8.75 7.42
C GLY A 5 -16.39 7.95 8.69
N THR A 6 -17.26 7.00 9.03
CA THR A 6 -16.94 5.94 10.01
C THR A 6 -15.66 5.22 9.59
N CYS A 7 -14.92 4.69 10.57
CA CYS A 7 -13.66 3.97 10.33
C CYS A 7 -13.79 2.91 9.24
N ASP A 8 -14.90 2.18 9.22
CA ASP A 8 -15.18 1.14 8.22
C ASP A 8 -15.28 1.70 6.80
N ALA A 9 -15.89 2.88 6.63
CA ALA A 9 -15.99 3.52 5.32
C ALA A 9 -14.63 3.97 4.79
N ARG A 10 -13.76 4.52 5.66
CA ARG A 10 -12.39 4.89 5.29
C ARG A 10 -11.56 3.66 4.91
N LEU A 11 -11.69 2.57 5.68
CA LEU A 11 -11.01 1.30 5.40
C LEU A 11 -11.46 0.73 4.05
N ALA A 12 -12.77 0.69 3.81
CA ALA A 12 -13.34 0.21 2.54
C ALA A 12 -12.83 1.03 1.35
N GLN A 13 -12.74 2.35 1.49
CA GLN A 13 -12.20 3.23 0.46
C GLN A 13 -10.70 2.96 0.20
N LEU A 14 -9.91 2.70 1.23
CA LEU A 14 -8.49 2.35 1.10
C LEU A 14 -8.28 0.98 0.45
N VAL A 15 -9.10 -0.01 0.80
CA VAL A 15 -9.12 -1.34 0.16
C VAL A 15 -9.45 -1.21 -1.32
N TYR A 16 -10.49 -0.45 -1.67
CA TYR A 16 -10.87 -0.22 -3.06
C TYR A 16 -9.75 0.48 -3.85
N ARG A 17 -9.12 1.50 -3.26
CA ARG A 17 -7.93 2.16 -3.84
C ARG A 17 -6.81 1.16 -4.04
N GLY A 18 -6.58 0.26 -3.09
CA GLY A 18 -5.55 -0.79 -3.19
C GLY A 18 -5.77 -1.73 -4.35
N MET A 19 -7.00 -2.19 -4.56
CA MET A 19 -7.34 -3.01 -5.72
C MET A 19 -7.06 -2.26 -7.03
N MET A 20 -7.52 -1.02 -7.16
CA MET A 20 -7.31 -0.23 -8.37
C MET A 20 -5.83 0.07 -8.63
N THR A 21 -5.07 0.38 -7.58
CA THR A 21 -3.61 0.56 -7.67
C THR A 21 -2.93 -0.73 -8.13
N GLY A 22 -3.36 -1.90 -7.64
CA GLY A 22 -2.82 -3.19 -8.09
C GLY A 22 -3.08 -3.49 -9.55
N VAL A 23 -4.29 -3.20 -10.05
CA VAL A 23 -4.62 -3.34 -11.47
C VAL A 23 -3.76 -2.39 -12.31
N LEU A 24 -3.71 -1.11 -11.92
CA LEU A 24 -2.93 -0.10 -12.63
C LEU A 24 -1.45 -0.45 -12.65
N TRP A 25 -0.89 -0.90 -11.52
CA TRP A 25 0.50 -1.33 -11.43
C TRP A 25 0.82 -2.44 -12.44
N THR A 26 0.00 -3.48 -12.52
CA THR A 26 0.24 -4.58 -13.47
C THR A 26 0.12 -4.16 -14.92
N VAL A 27 -0.83 -3.28 -15.25
CA VAL A 27 -0.94 -2.74 -16.62
C VAL A 27 0.28 -1.88 -16.97
N SER A 28 0.77 -1.09 -16.01
CA SER A 28 1.83 -0.09 -16.24
C SER A 28 3.23 -0.69 -16.24
N ILE A 29 3.49 -1.63 -15.33
CA ILE A 29 4.83 -2.15 -15.04
C ILE A 29 4.96 -3.57 -15.57
N ASP A 30 4.22 -4.53 -15.01
CA ASP A 30 4.40 -5.94 -15.33
C ASP A 30 4.12 -6.25 -16.81
N THR A 31 3.11 -5.60 -17.39
CA THR A 31 2.78 -5.78 -18.82
C THR A 31 3.90 -5.23 -19.69
N TYR A 32 4.44 -4.05 -19.35
CA TYR A 32 5.57 -3.46 -20.07
C TYR A 32 6.83 -4.32 -19.98
N GLU A 33 7.16 -4.83 -18.79
CA GLU A 33 8.30 -5.72 -18.61
C GLU A 33 8.13 -7.04 -19.37
N HIS A 34 6.94 -7.65 -19.29
CA HIS A 34 6.65 -8.90 -19.99
C HIS A 34 6.70 -8.71 -21.51
N LEU A 35 6.12 -7.64 -22.04
CA LEU A 35 6.20 -7.29 -23.47
C LEU A 35 7.64 -7.03 -23.90
N GLY A 36 8.46 -6.40 -23.06
CA GLY A 36 9.88 -6.20 -23.31
C GLY A 36 10.66 -7.53 -23.42
N LEU A 37 10.30 -8.53 -22.61
CA LEU A 37 10.91 -9.86 -22.66
C LEU A 37 10.41 -10.69 -23.85
N VAL A 38 9.12 -10.57 -24.21
CA VAL A 38 8.53 -11.20 -25.40
C VAL A 38 9.16 -10.64 -26.67
N SER A 39 9.35 -9.32 -26.76
CA SER A 39 10.00 -8.66 -27.89
C SER A 39 11.45 -9.12 -28.08
N LYS A 40 12.16 -9.44 -26.99
CA LYS A 40 13.50 -10.01 -27.00
C LYS A 40 13.52 -11.53 -27.26
N GLY A 41 12.37 -12.17 -27.50
CA GLY A 41 12.25 -13.60 -27.74
C GLY A 41 12.57 -14.48 -26.52
N LYS A 42 12.63 -13.92 -25.30
CA LYS A 42 13.04 -14.65 -24.10
C LYS A 42 11.91 -15.48 -23.48
N VAL A 43 10.66 -15.05 -23.64
CA VAL A 43 9.47 -15.69 -23.07
C VAL A 43 8.28 -15.58 -24.03
N PRO A 44 7.36 -16.56 -24.05
CA PRO A 44 6.11 -16.45 -24.80
C PRO A 44 5.13 -15.50 -24.10
N LEU A 45 4.24 -14.86 -24.88
CA LEU A 45 3.14 -14.07 -24.34
C LEU A 45 2.19 -15.01 -23.58
N ASN A 46 2.10 -14.87 -22.26
CA ASN A 46 1.28 -15.74 -21.43
C ASN A 46 0.28 -14.91 -20.61
N PRO A 47 -1.02 -14.92 -20.97
CA PRO A 47 -2.03 -14.14 -20.25
C PRO A 47 -2.22 -14.63 -18.81
N ARG A 48 -1.99 -15.92 -18.53
CA ARG A 48 -2.11 -16.47 -17.17
C ARG A 48 -1.08 -15.87 -16.22
N PHE A 49 0.11 -15.55 -16.72
CA PHE A 49 1.14 -14.85 -15.95
C PHE A 49 0.65 -13.45 -15.56
N LEU A 50 0.10 -12.69 -16.53
CA LEU A 50 -0.41 -11.34 -16.27
C LEU A 50 -1.57 -11.37 -15.28
N PHE A 51 -2.56 -12.27 -15.44
CA PHE A 51 -3.65 -12.41 -14.48
C PHE A 51 -3.18 -12.81 -13.08
N ALA A 52 -2.22 -13.73 -12.98
CA ALA A 52 -1.63 -14.10 -11.70
C ALA A 52 -0.85 -12.93 -11.07
N SER A 53 -0.16 -12.12 -11.87
CA SER A 53 0.52 -10.91 -11.42
C SER A 53 -0.47 -9.86 -10.93
N THR A 54 -1.55 -9.62 -11.68
CA THR A 54 -2.64 -8.71 -11.28
C THR A 54 -3.20 -9.13 -9.93
N GLY A 55 -3.52 -10.42 -9.75
CA GLY A 55 -4.02 -10.94 -8.48
C GLY A 55 -3.04 -10.70 -7.33
N LYS A 56 -1.75 -11.00 -7.53
CA LYS A 56 -0.70 -10.78 -6.52
C LYS A 56 -0.55 -9.31 -6.14
N ASN A 57 -0.49 -8.42 -7.11
CA ASN A 57 -0.36 -6.98 -6.85
C ASN A 57 -1.61 -6.40 -6.19
N CYS A 58 -2.81 -6.79 -6.66
CA CYS A 58 -4.06 -6.38 -6.01
C CYS A 58 -4.08 -6.78 -4.54
N VAL A 59 -3.69 -8.02 -4.22
CA VAL A 59 -3.57 -8.49 -2.83
C VAL A 59 -2.53 -7.67 -2.07
N ALA A 60 -1.34 -7.46 -2.64
CA ALA A 60 -0.27 -6.71 -1.98
C ALA A 60 -0.68 -5.26 -1.65
N PHE A 61 -1.22 -4.52 -2.62
CA PHE A 61 -1.65 -3.13 -2.42
C PHE A 61 -2.88 -3.03 -1.52
N THR A 62 -3.81 -3.99 -1.61
CA THR A 62 -4.98 -4.04 -0.71
C THR A 62 -4.57 -4.33 0.72
N MET A 63 -3.66 -5.28 0.94
CA MET A 63 -3.13 -5.57 2.27
C MET A 63 -2.37 -4.37 2.82
N PHE A 64 -1.54 -3.71 2.00
CA PHE A 64 -0.83 -2.51 2.40
C PHE A 64 -1.76 -1.38 2.85
N LEU A 65 -2.71 -0.98 1.99
CA LEU A 65 -3.64 0.12 2.29
C LEU A 65 -4.69 -0.26 3.33
N GLY A 66 -5.10 -1.52 3.39
CA GLY A 66 -5.98 -2.05 4.41
C GLY A 66 -5.33 -2.03 5.79
N THR A 67 -4.08 -2.50 5.91
CA THR A 67 -3.31 -2.40 7.16
C THR A 67 -3.08 -0.96 7.57
N PHE A 68 -2.72 -0.10 6.62
CA PHE A 68 -2.57 1.33 6.87
C PHE A 68 -3.86 1.93 7.48
N GLY A 69 -5.00 1.77 6.79
CA GLY A 69 -6.28 2.30 7.27
C GLY A 69 -6.75 1.69 8.58
N GLY A 70 -6.58 0.38 8.74
CA GLY A 70 -6.99 -0.35 9.93
C GLY A 70 -6.19 0.05 11.16
N VAL A 71 -4.85 0.14 11.04
CA VAL A 71 -3.97 0.53 12.14
C VAL A 71 -4.15 2.00 12.50
N SER A 72 -4.25 2.90 11.51
CA SER A 72 -4.49 4.31 11.79
C SER A 72 -5.83 4.53 12.49
N CYS A 73 -6.90 3.85 12.07
CA CYS A 73 -8.17 3.91 12.76
C CYS A 73 -8.12 3.29 14.17
N ALA A 74 -7.48 2.13 14.34
CA ALA A 74 -7.33 1.52 15.66
C ALA A 74 -6.58 2.47 16.61
N ALA A 75 -5.55 3.14 16.13
CA ALA A 75 -4.82 4.17 16.88
C ALA A 75 -5.71 5.37 17.23
N GLU A 76 -6.49 5.90 16.28
CA GLU A 76 -7.48 6.97 16.53
C GLU A 76 -8.48 6.57 17.63
N LYS A 77 -9.00 5.33 17.59
CA LYS A 77 -9.97 4.81 18.56
C LYS A 77 -9.37 4.60 19.95
N LEU A 78 -8.15 4.10 20.02
CA LEU A 78 -7.45 3.86 21.29
C LEU A 78 -7.01 5.18 21.95
N ARG A 79 -6.61 6.18 21.16
CA ARG A 79 -6.06 7.43 21.67
C ARG A 79 -7.09 8.55 21.82
N GLY A 80 -8.23 8.45 21.13
CA GLY A 80 -9.30 9.46 21.15
C GLY A 80 -8.92 10.78 20.47
N GLN A 81 -7.76 10.86 19.81
CA GLN A 81 -7.27 12.04 19.10
C GLN A 81 -6.95 11.69 17.65
N LYS A 82 -7.13 12.66 16.75
CA LYS A 82 -6.75 12.58 15.35
C LYS A 82 -5.44 13.34 15.17
N ASP A 83 -4.33 12.62 15.33
CA ASP A 83 -2.98 13.17 15.24
C ASP A 83 -2.20 12.52 14.09
N PRO A 84 -1.21 13.22 13.51
CA PRO A 84 -0.34 12.66 12.47
C PRO A 84 0.45 11.42 12.94
N LEU A 85 0.54 11.22 14.26
CA LEU A 85 1.14 10.04 14.88
C LEU A 85 0.35 8.75 14.58
N ASN A 86 -0.97 8.84 14.42
CA ASN A 86 -1.81 7.70 14.04
C ASN A 86 -1.54 7.28 12.59
N THR A 87 -1.32 8.27 11.73
CA THR A 87 -0.97 8.07 10.32
C THR A 87 0.45 7.51 10.17
N PHE A 88 1.39 7.98 11.00
CA PHE A 88 2.73 7.42 11.10
C PHE A 88 2.73 5.95 11.50
N LEU A 89 1.98 5.58 12.55
CA LEU A 89 1.87 4.19 13.01
C LEU A 89 1.26 3.29 11.94
N GLY A 90 0.23 3.77 11.23
CA GLY A 90 -0.36 3.05 10.11
C GLY A 90 0.65 2.80 8.98
N GLY A 91 1.41 3.83 8.59
CA GLY A 91 2.43 3.72 7.55
C GLY A 91 3.59 2.81 7.95
N PHE A 92 4.00 2.86 9.22
CA PHE A 92 5.04 1.98 9.75
C PHE A 92 4.60 0.50 9.71
N ALA A 93 3.40 0.21 10.19
CA ALA A 93 2.86 -1.15 10.23
C ALA A 93 2.65 -1.72 8.82
N SER A 94 2.11 -0.93 7.88
CA SER A 94 1.93 -1.38 6.50
C SER A 94 3.27 -1.57 5.79
N GLY A 95 4.27 -0.74 6.03
CA GLY A 95 5.63 -0.89 5.49
C GLY A 95 6.34 -2.15 5.99
N LEU A 96 6.18 -2.49 7.28
CA LEU A 96 6.67 -3.76 7.82
C LEU A 96 6.01 -4.96 7.13
N LEU A 97 4.69 -4.89 6.91
CA LEU A 97 3.92 -5.95 6.24
C LEU A 97 4.42 -6.26 4.83
N LEU A 98 4.89 -5.26 4.07
CA LEU A 98 5.44 -5.50 2.72
C LEU A 98 6.67 -6.40 2.73
N THR A 99 7.41 -6.41 3.83
CA THR A 99 8.66 -7.16 3.96
C THR A 99 8.50 -8.52 4.64
N SER A 100 7.31 -8.84 5.17
CA SER A 100 7.04 -10.08 5.88
C SER A 100 6.56 -11.24 4.99
N SER A 101 6.81 -11.16 3.67
CA SER A 101 6.40 -12.19 2.72
C SER A 101 7.05 -13.56 3.03
N PRO A 102 6.28 -14.67 3.11
CA PRO A 102 6.75 -15.96 3.62
C PRO A 102 7.82 -16.68 2.78
N GLY A 103 8.23 -16.11 1.64
CA GLY A 103 9.27 -16.68 0.76
C GLY A 103 10.60 -15.90 0.76
N THR A 104 10.65 -14.71 1.34
CA THR A 104 11.81 -13.81 1.21
C THR A 104 12.31 -13.43 2.58
N ARG A 105 13.51 -13.90 2.96
CA ARG A 105 14.15 -13.53 4.23
C ARG A 105 14.74 -12.12 4.08
N VAL A 106 13.90 -11.12 4.22
CA VAL A 106 14.32 -9.71 4.21
C VAL A 106 15.06 -9.41 5.52
N SER A 107 16.17 -8.69 5.45
CA SER A 107 16.91 -8.29 6.66
C SER A 107 16.03 -7.40 7.53
N ALA A 108 16.08 -7.59 8.86
CA ALA A 108 15.35 -6.75 9.81
C ALA A 108 15.62 -5.25 9.61
N ARG A 109 16.84 -4.90 9.17
CA ARG A 109 17.21 -3.51 8.82
C ARG A 109 16.40 -2.99 7.63
N THR A 110 16.23 -3.81 6.59
CA THR A 110 15.43 -3.45 5.41
C THR A 110 13.96 -3.30 5.79
N SER A 111 13.41 -4.25 6.54
CA SER A 111 12.04 -4.15 7.07
C SER A 111 11.82 -2.86 7.87
N PHE A 112 12.75 -2.54 8.77
CA PHE A 112 12.66 -1.33 9.59
C PHE A 112 12.77 -0.06 8.74
N LEU A 113 13.69 0.00 7.77
CA LEU A 113 13.82 1.13 6.86
C LEU A 113 12.56 1.29 5.99
N THR A 114 11.99 0.20 5.46
CA THR A 114 10.74 0.23 4.71
C THR A 114 9.57 0.71 5.57
N GLY A 115 9.49 0.26 6.82
CA GLY A 115 8.52 0.76 7.79
C GLY A 115 8.68 2.28 7.98
N LEU A 116 9.91 2.74 8.24
CA LEU A 116 10.18 4.16 8.46
C LEU A 116 9.86 5.01 7.23
N THR A 117 10.22 4.58 6.03
CA THR A 117 9.91 5.35 4.81
C THR A 117 8.40 5.44 4.61
N CYS A 118 7.66 4.34 4.71
CA CYS A 118 6.20 4.37 4.62
C CYS A 118 5.57 5.26 5.70
N ALA A 119 6.10 5.23 6.93
CA ALA A 119 5.63 6.05 8.04
C ALA A 119 5.85 7.55 7.82
N THR A 120 7.05 7.94 7.39
CA THR A 120 7.38 9.35 7.14
C THR A 120 6.62 9.90 5.95
N PHE A 121 6.49 9.14 4.86
CA PHE A 121 5.67 9.54 3.72
C PHE A 121 4.20 9.72 4.11
N ALA A 122 3.65 8.79 4.90
CA ALA A 122 2.27 8.88 5.34
C ALA A 122 2.04 10.12 6.22
N ALA A 123 2.92 10.37 7.19
CA ALA A 123 2.83 11.55 8.06
C ALA A 123 3.05 12.87 7.30
N ALA A 124 3.94 12.88 6.30
CA ALA A 124 4.17 14.06 5.47
C ALA A 124 2.95 14.39 4.60
N ILE A 125 2.33 13.39 3.98
CA ILE A 125 1.11 13.58 3.18
C ILE A 125 -0.05 14.07 4.07
N ASP A 126 -0.17 13.52 5.29
CA ASP A 126 -1.17 13.95 6.27
C ASP A 126 -0.99 15.43 6.65
N ALA A 127 0.25 15.85 6.95
CA ALA A 127 0.58 17.24 7.24
C ALA A 127 0.27 18.17 6.06
N LEU A 128 0.67 17.79 4.84
CA LEU A 128 0.39 18.57 3.63
C LEU A 128 -1.11 18.69 3.33
N SER A 129 -1.89 17.64 3.63
CA SER A 129 -3.34 17.66 3.43
C SER A 129 -4.05 18.58 4.42
N HIS A 130 -3.49 18.72 5.63
CA HIS A 130 -4.00 19.64 6.65
C HIS A 130 -3.72 21.11 6.31
N ASP A 131 -2.55 21.43 5.74
CA ASP A 131 -2.20 22.80 5.30
C ASP A 131 -3.09 23.30 4.15
N HIS A 132 -3.64 22.40 3.32
CA HIS A 132 -4.47 22.77 2.17
C HIS A 132 -5.94 23.04 2.54
N ASP A 133 -6.38 22.59 3.71
CA ASP A 133 -7.75 22.77 4.23
C ASP A 133 -7.83 23.97 5.22
N ALA A 134 -6.76 24.73 5.43
CA ALA A 134 -6.66 25.92 6.31
C ALA A 134 -6.66 27.25 5.54
#